data_AF-A0A5A8F706-F1
#
_entry.id   AF-A0A5A8F706-F1
#
_cell.length_a   1.000
_cell.length_b   1.000
_cell.length_c   1.000
_cell.angle_alpha   90.00
_cell.angle_beta   90.00
_cell.angle_gamma   90.00
#
_symmetry.space_group_name_H-M   'P 1'
#
loop_
_entity.id
_entity.type
_entity.pdbx_description
1 polymer ?
#
loop_
_entity_poly.entity_id
_entity_poly.type
_entity_poly.pdbx_seq_one_letter_code
_entity_poly.pdbx_strand_id
1 'polypeptide(L)'
;MRGKVFKLKCQNFYVKMKTIGNKTDVSEDRLHLHVLRHTKAIELINVGIPLNHIQYYLGHAIVLNTSICLSVTGKELEQVIEEKGLI
;
A
#
# COMPACT_ATOMS: atom_id res chain seq x y z
N MET A 1 22.03 2.43 -1.27
CA MET A 1 22.55 2.09 0.07
C MET A 1 21.95 0.77 0.53
N ARG A 2 22.72 -0.33 0.57
CA ARG A 2 22.29 -1.61 1.15
C ARG A 2 22.78 -1.66 2.61
N GLY A 3 22.05 -1.03 3.50
CA GLY A 3 22.24 -1.09 4.95
C GLY A 3 21.11 -1.89 5.60
N LYS A 4 21.39 -2.53 6.74
CA LYS A 4 20.33 -3.09 7.60
C LYS A 4 19.51 -1.93 8.16
N VAL A 5 18.33 -1.67 7.58
CA VAL A 5 17.38 -0.64 8.07
C VAL A 5 16.95 -0.94 9.50
N PHE A 6 16.86 -2.22 9.85
CA PHE A 6 16.57 -2.69 11.19
C PHE A 6 17.67 -3.63 11.68
N LYS A 7 18.07 -3.50 12.95
CA LYS A 7 18.89 -4.49 13.67
C LYS A 7 18.06 -5.73 14.05
N LEU A 8 17.22 -6.23 13.14
CA LEU A 8 16.26 -7.31 13.38
C LEU A 8 16.31 -8.33 12.25
N LYS A 9 16.22 -9.61 12.61
CA LYS A 9 15.94 -10.70 11.66
C LYS A 9 14.46 -10.64 11.27
N CYS A 10 14.10 -11.07 10.05
CA CYS A 10 12.72 -11.02 9.55
C CYS A 10 11.69 -11.65 10.50
N GLN A 11 12.03 -12.77 11.13
CA GLN A 11 11.17 -13.43 12.13
C GLN A 11 10.90 -12.50 13.34
N ASN A 12 11.94 -11.83 13.83
CA ASN A 12 11.84 -10.91 14.96
C ASN A 12 11.06 -9.64 14.60
N PHE A 13 11.02 -9.28 13.32
CA PHE A 13 10.22 -8.15 12.84
C PHE A 13 8.72 -8.45 12.93
N TYR A 14 8.28 -9.62 12.46
CA TYR A 14 6.88 -10.05 12.57
C TYR A 14 6.42 -10.14 14.04
N VAL A 15 7.23 -10.77 14.91
CA VAL A 15 6.90 -10.89 16.34
C VAL A 15 6.78 -9.53 17.01
N LYS A 16 7.70 -8.60 16.71
CA LYS A 16 7.62 -7.23 17.23
C LYS A 16 6.41 -6.48 16.69
N MET A 17 6.08 -6.64 15.41
CA MET A 17 4.91 -6.04 14.79
C MET A 17 3.62 -6.51 15.48
N LYS A 18 3.46 -7.82 15.71
CA LYS A 18 2.34 -8.36 16.52
C LYS A 18 2.33 -7.84 17.96
N THR A 19 3.49 -7.78 18.62
CA THR A 19 3.58 -7.30 20.01
C THR A 19 3.14 -5.84 20.14
N ILE A 20 3.47 -5.00 19.16
CA ILE A 20 3.03 -3.61 19.12
C ILE A 20 1.54 -3.54 18.75
N GLY A 21 1.12 -4.29 17.73
CA GLY A 21 -0.27 -4.34 17.27
C GLY A 21 -1.25 -4.79 18.35
N ASN A 22 -0.89 -5.79 19.16
CA ASN A 22 -1.72 -6.27 20.28
C ASN A 22 -1.88 -5.23 21.42
N LYS A 23 -1.09 -4.15 21.42
CA LYS A 23 -1.26 -3.02 22.35
C LYS A 23 -2.18 -1.93 21.76
N THR A 24 -2.70 -2.14 20.57
CA THR A 24 -3.59 -1.22 19.86
C THR A 24 -4.97 -1.87 19.69
N ASP A 25 -5.94 -1.11 19.21
CA ASP A 25 -7.30 -1.58 18.91
C ASP A 25 -7.39 -2.37 17.58
N VAL A 26 -6.26 -2.65 16.93
CA VAL A 26 -6.25 -3.35 15.63
C VAL A 26 -6.48 -4.85 15.84
N SER A 27 -7.50 -5.39 15.16
CA SER A 27 -7.85 -6.81 15.18
C SER A 27 -6.67 -7.70 14.75
N GLU A 28 -6.49 -8.83 15.44
CA GLU A 28 -5.31 -9.69 15.26
C GLU A 28 -5.21 -10.29 13.84
N ASP A 29 -6.35 -10.53 13.18
CA ASP A 29 -6.45 -10.98 11.78
C ASP A 29 -5.87 -9.96 10.78
N ARG A 30 -5.70 -8.71 11.19
CA ARG A 30 -5.13 -7.63 10.37
C ARG A 30 -3.66 -7.35 10.65
N LEU A 31 -3.08 -7.99 11.67
CA LEU A 31 -1.68 -7.80 12.08
C LEU A 31 -0.72 -8.67 11.24
N HIS A 32 -0.79 -8.52 9.92
CA HIS A 32 0.13 -9.15 8.97
C HIS A 32 0.96 -8.11 8.20
N LEU A 33 2.18 -8.49 7.83
CA LEU A 33 3.13 -7.58 7.14
C LEU A 33 2.61 -7.06 5.80
N HIS A 34 1.87 -7.88 5.04
CA HIS A 34 1.31 -7.46 3.77
C HIS A 34 0.19 -6.41 3.96
N VAL A 35 -0.55 -6.44 5.07
CA VAL A 35 -1.59 -5.45 5.39
C VAL A 35 -0.99 -4.05 5.52
N LEU A 36 0.14 -3.90 6.22
CA LEU A 36 0.85 -2.61 6.31
C LEU A 36 1.23 -2.06 4.93
N ARG A 37 1.63 -2.95 4.01
CA ARG A 37 1.96 -2.56 2.64
C ARG A 37 0.72 -2.11 1.86
N HIS A 38 -0.42 -2.77 2.04
CA HIS A 38 -1.69 -2.33 1.45
C HIS A 38 -2.15 -1.01 2.01
N THR A 39 -2.07 -0.81 3.33
CA THR A 39 -2.40 0.47 3.97
C THR A 39 -1.57 1.59 3.36
N LYS A 40 -0.26 1.39 3.20
CA LYS A 40 0.59 2.41 2.60
C LYS A 40 0.25 2.68 1.13
N ALA A 41 -0.09 1.66 0.38
CA ALA A 41 -0.53 1.81 -1.02
C ALA A 41 -1.81 2.65 -1.11
N ILE A 42 -2.80 2.36 -0.26
CA ILE A 42 -4.07 3.10 -0.21
C ILE A 42 -3.85 4.56 0.19
N GLU A 43 -2.96 4.83 1.15
CA GLU A 43 -2.60 6.21 1.51
C GLU A 43 -2.04 6.98 0.30
N LEU A 44 -1.12 6.38 -0.45
CA LEU A 44 -0.50 7.02 -1.62
C LEU A 44 -1.52 7.26 -2.74
N ILE A 45 -2.43 6.30 -2.94
CA ILE A 45 -3.56 6.43 -3.87
C ILE A 45 -4.48 7.58 -3.47
N ASN A 46 -4.82 7.70 -2.18
CA ASN A 46 -5.72 8.74 -1.69
C ASN A 46 -5.13 10.16 -1.86
N VAL A 47 -3.81 10.27 -1.93
CA VAL A 47 -3.09 11.52 -2.22
C VAL A 47 -3.01 11.79 -3.74
N GLY A 48 -3.53 10.89 -4.58
CA GLY A 48 -3.56 11.04 -6.03
C GLY A 48 -2.27 10.59 -6.72
N ILE A 49 -1.47 9.72 -6.09
CA ILE A 49 -0.28 9.17 -6.74
C ILE A 49 -0.73 8.03 -7.68
N PRO A 50 -0.32 8.07 -8.95
CA PRO A 50 -0.70 7.05 -9.92
C PRO A 50 -0.21 5.65 -9.54
N LEU A 51 -1.05 4.64 -9.80
CA LEU A 51 -0.79 3.27 -9.37
C LEU A 51 0.54 2.70 -9.88
N ASN A 52 0.95 3.05 -11.11
CA ASN A 52 2.23 2.62 -11.69
C ASN A 52 3.45 3.13 -10.88
N HIS A 53 3.38 4.36 -10.35
CA HIS A 53 4.42 4.93 -9.50
C HIS A 53 4.44 4.25 -8.13
N ILE A 54 3.25 3.97 -7.57
CA ILE A 54 3.12 3.25 -6.31
C ILE A 54 3.65 1.82 -6.45
N GLN A 55 3.37 1.14 -7.56
CA GLN A 55 3.88 -0.20 -7.86
C GLN A 55 5.41 -0.20 -8.02
N TYR A 56 5.99 0.82 -8.65
CA TYR A 56 7.44 0.98 -8.69
C TYR A 56 8.02 1.22 -7.28
N TYR A 57 7.41 2.12 -6.51
CA TYR A 57 7.88 2.52 -5.17
C TYR A 57 7.81 1.37 -4.15
N LEU A 58 6.70 0.65 -4.10
CA LEU A 58 6.53 -0.49 -3.21
C LEU A 58 7.18 -1.77 -3.75
N GLY A 59 7.75 -1.71 -4.96
CA GLY A 59 8.22 -2.86 -5.73
C GLY A 59 7.08 -3.62 -6.40
N HIS A 60 7.40 -4.38 -7.46
CA HIS A 60 6.42 -5.02 -8.37
C HIS A 60 5.37 -5.93 -7.70
N ALA A 61 5.55 -6.33 -6.44
CA ALA A 61 4.65 -7.22 -5.72
C ALA A 61 3.43 -6.52 -5.08
N ILE A 62 2.85 -5.49 -5.71
CA ILE A 62 1.64 -4.84 -5.17
C ILE A 62 0.40 -5.63 -5.63
N VAL A 63 -0.35 -6.18 -4.69
CA VAL A 63 -1.58 -6.94 -4.96
C VAL A 63 -2.75 -6.16 -4.38
N LEU A 64 -3.16 -5.08 -5.05
CA LEU A 64 -4.38 -4.39 -4.65
C LEU A 64 -5.59 -5.21 -5.08
N ASN A 65 -6.64 -5.23 -4.25
CA ASN A 65 -7.90 -5.82 -4.64
C ASN A 65 -8.45 -5.11 -5.89
N THR A 66 -9.00 -5.88 -6.82
CA THR A 66 -9.55 -5.38 -8.10
C THR A 66 -10.53 -4.23 -7.90
N SER A 67 -11.36 -4.27 -6.85
CA SER A 67 -12.31 -3.22 -6.50
C SER A 67 -11.63 -1.88 -6.14
N ILE A 68 -10.44 -1.93 -5.52
CA ILE A 68 -9.64 -0.73 -5.22
C ILE A 68 -8.94 -0.24 -6.49
N CYS A 69 -8.40 -1.14 -7.30
CA CYS A 69 -7.78 -0.76 -8.58
C CYS A 69 -8.80 -0.09 -9.51
N LEU A 70 -10.02 -0.63 -9.60
CA LEU A 70 -11.11 -0.11 -10.44
C LEU A 70 -11.61 1.27 -9.98
N SER A 71 -11.82 1.48 -8.68
CA SER A 71 -12.30 2.78 -8.17
C SER A 71 -11.29 3.90 -8.38
N VAL A 72 -9.99 3.58 -8.34
CA VAL A 72 -8.90 4.53 -8.59
C VAL A 72 -8.74 4.81 -10.07
N THR A 73 -8.74 3.75 -10.90
CA THR A 73 -8.67 3.90 -12.36
C THR A 73 -9.85 4.73 -12.85
N GLY A 74 -11.06 4.55 -12.31
CA GLY A 74 -12.22 5.35 -12.70
C GLY A 74 -12.02 6.86 -12.48
N LYS A 75 -11.50 7.27 -11.31
CA LYS A 75 -11.24 8.69 -11.00
C LYS A 75 -10.12 9.29 -11.85
N GLU A 76 -9.02 8.56 -12.04
CA GLU A 76 -7.91 9.02 -12.88
C GLU A 76 -8.31 9.05 -14.36
N LEU A 77 -9.14 8.10 -14.80
CA LEU A 77 -9.62 8.02 -16.18
C LEU A 77 -10.53 9.21 -16.50
N GLU A 78 -11.45 9.60 -15.62
CA GLU A 78 -12.27 10.79 -15.83
C GLU A 78 -11.40 12.04 -16.01
N GLN A 79 -10.41 12.26 -15.14
CA GLN A 79 -9.49 13.39 -15.24
C GLN A 79 -8.65 13.35 -16.54
N VAL A 80 -8.15 12.18 -16.93
CA VAL A 80 -7.36 12.00 -18.15
C VAL A 80 -8.20 12.17 -19.41
N ILE A 81 -9.46 11.75 -19.40
CA ILE A 81 -10.37 11.90 -20.53
C ILE A 81 -10.78 13.38 -20.68
N GLU A 82 -11.01 14.09 -19.56
CA GLU A 82 -11.29 15.53 -19.53
C GLU A 82 -10.08 16.36 -20.01
N GLU A 83 -8.86 16.06 -19.52
CA GLU A 83 -7.62 16.71 -19.98
C GLU A 83 -7.33 16.47 -21.47
N LYS A 84 -7.74 15.32 -22.01
CA LYS A 84 -7.57 14.97 -23.42
C LYS A 84 -8.73 15.43 -24.32
N GLY A 85 -9.74 16.10 -23.76
CA GLY A 85 -10.89 16.61 -24.49
C GLY A 85 -11.72 15.53 -25.17
N LEU A 86 -11.78 14.33 -24.57
CA LEU A 86 -12.51 13.18 -25.08
C LEU A 86 -13.97 13.09 -24.54
N ILE A 87 -14.33 14.01 -23.63
CA ILE A 87 -15.69 14.40 -23.19
C ILE A 87 -15.67 15.87 -22.80
#